data_AF-A0A9E4J5U7-F1
#
_entry.id   AF-A0A9E4J5U7-F1
#
_cell.length_a   1.000
_cell.length_b   1.000
_cell.length_c   1.000
_cell.angle_alpha   90.00
_cell.angle_beta   90.00
_cell.angle_gamma   90.00
#
_symmetry.space_group_name_H-M   'P 1'
#
loop_
_entity.id
_entity.type
_entity.pdbx_description
1 polymer ?
#
loop_
_entity_poly.entity_id
_entity_poly.type
_entity_poly.pdbx_seq_one_letter_code
_entity_poly.pdbx_strand_id
1 'polypeptide(L)'
;MTPDQYAATITALVPEAPAQLGAALELTLARASGFATEAARLEISPPHAEALLSSADALVATAVRNPGKLHTCLATAASRAEPGCIRSFVETFGKKAFRRPLGQDEVSDYVAFFETEANKGSADLALDQLLHAFLLSPNFLFRTELGSPSGAEAGRITSYERASALSYLLLDGPPDDELMQAAGNDELDSAAQLEAHVRRLIKTPEAARGLRKFFSLARQPA
;
A
#
# COMPACT_ATOMS: atom_id res chain seq x y z
N MET A 1 4.20 -1.59 -8.24
CA MET A 1 4.62 -0.19 -7.92
C MET A 1 6.08 -0.03 -8.33
N THR A 2 6.59 1.19 -8.53
CA THR A 2 8.06 1.38 -8.59
C THR A 2 8.68 1.21 -7.20
N PRO A 3 10.00 0.98 -7.06
CA PRO A 3 10.62 0.83 -5.74
C PRO A 3 10.49 2.07 -4.85
N ASP A 4 10.58 3.28 -5.41
CA ASP A 4 10.34 4.52 -4.67
C ASP A 4 8.89 4.59 -4.15
N GLN A 5 7.92 4.21 -5.00
CA GLN A 5 6.52 4.14 -4.62
C GLN A 5 6.27 3.09 -3.54
N TYR A 6 6.93 1.94 -3.63
CA TYR A 6 6.89 0.90 -2.61
C TYR A 6 7.44 1.42 -1.27
N ALA A 7 8.60 2.08 -1.29
CA ALA A 7 9.21 2.67 -0.09
C ALA A 7 8.32 3.75 0.54
N ALA A 8 7.74 4.65 -0.27
CA ALA A 8 6.81 5.66 0.21
C ALA A 8 5.54 5.03 0.81
N THR A 9 5.03 3.97 0.19
CA THR A 9 3.85 3.23 0.66
C THR A 9 4.11 2.57 2.01
N ILE A 10 5.26 1.90 2.16
CA ILE A 10 5.63 1.27 3.42
C ILE A 10 5.81 2.29 4.53
N THR A 11 6.48 3.41 4.24
CA THR A 11 6.72 4.47 5.22
C THR A 11 5.38 5.05 5.74
N ALA A 12 4.37 5.14 4.87
CA ALA A 12 3.03 5.58 5.26
C ALA A 12 2.28 4.54 6.12
N LEU A 13 2.53 3.24 5.93
CA LEU A 13 1.90 2.16 6.70
C LEU A 13 2.59 1.91 8.05
N VAL A 14 3.91 2.00 8.05
CA VAL A 14 4.77 1.73 9.20
C VAL A 14 5.71 2.92 9.34
N PRO A 15 5.36 3.93 10.16
CA PRO A 15 6.14 5.16 10.29
C PRO A 15 7.59 4.94 10.74
N GLU A 16 7.87 3.83 11.41
CA GLU A 16 9.21 3.46 11.90
C GLU A 16 9.99 2.60 10.89
N ALA A 17 9.50 2.43 9.66
CA ALA A 17 10.15 1.63 8.63
C ALA A 17 11.57 2.13 8.30
N PRO A 18 12.52 1.20 8.02
CA PRO A 18 13.85 1.57 7.55
C PRO A 18 13.83 2.41 6.26
N ALA A 19 14.62 3.48 6.21
CA ALA A 19 14.63 4.46 5.11
C ALA A 19 15.15 3.95 3.76
N GLN A 20 15.61 2.70 3.64
CA GLN A 20 16.29 2.17 2.46
C GLN A 20 15.63 0.92 1.83
N LEU A 21 14.39 0.58 2.21
CA LEU A 21 13.73 -0.63 1.72
C LEU A 21 13.58 -0.68 0.18
N GLY A 22 13.42 0.46 -0.49
CA GLY A 22 13.33 0.52 -1.96
C GLY A 22 14.65 0.24 -2.70
N ALA A 23 15.81 0.41 -2.06
CA ALA A 23 17.10 0.33 -2.76
C ALA A 23 17.43 -1.10 -3.25
N ALA A 24 17.05 -2.13 -2.49
CA ALA A 24 17.23 -3.53 -2.90
C ALA A 24 16.32 -3.88 -4.09
N LEU A 25 15.11 -3.32 -4.13
CA LEU A 25 14.17 -3.53 -5.22
C LEU A 25 14.62 -2.82 -6.51
N GLU A 26 15.25 -1.66 -6.42
CA GLU A 26 15.84 -0.96 -7.58
C GLU A 26 16.93 -1.78 -8.28
N LEU A 27 17.67 -2.60 -7.54
CA LEU A 27 18.75 -3.43 -8.08
C LEU A 27 18.26 -4.68 -8.81
N THR A 28 17.00 -5.08 -8.59
CA THR A 28 16.43 -6.33 -9.11
C THR A 28 15.45 -6.12 -10.26
N LEU A 29 15.07 -4.87 -10.54
CA LEU A 29 14.29 -4.50 -11.72
C LEU A 29 15.20 -4.29 -12.94
N ALA A 30 14.75 -4.80 -14.09
CA ALA A 30 15.43 -4.56 -15.35
C ALA A 30 15.24 -3.08 -15.78
N ARG A 31 16.20 -2.22 -15.43
CA ARG A 31 16.19 -0.82 -15.89
C ARG A 31 16.50 -0.73 -17.39
N ALA A 32 15.74 0.10 -18.10
CA ALA A 32 16.11 0.69 -19.38
C ALA A 32 15.64 2.17 -19.40
N SER A 33 16.09 2.95 -20.38
CA SER A 33 15.71 4.37 -20.55
C SER A 33 14.19 4.55 -20.60
N GLY A 34 13.68 5.64 -20.02
CA GLY A 34 12.25 6.00 -20.06
C GLY A 34 11.57 6.15 -18.69
N PHE A 35 10.24 5.97 -18.66
CA PHE A 35 9.44 6.09 -17.44
C PHE A 35 9.52 4.83 -16.57
N ALA A 36 9.72 5.01 -15.27
CA ALA A 36 9.83 3.90 -14.30
C ALA A 36 8.55 3.07 -14.11
N THR A 37 7.42 3.49 -14.70
CA THR A 37 6.11 2.83 -14.59
C THR A 37 5.76 1.97 -15.82
N GLU A 38 6.72 1.63 -16.67
CA GLU A 38 6.48 0.78 -17.85
C GLU A 38 6.12 -0.65 -17.44
N ALA A 39 4.87 -1.05 -17.67
CA ALA A 39 4.34 -2.33 -17.21
C ALA A 39 5.11 -3.56 -17.73
N ALA A 40 5.61 -3.51 -18.97
CA ALA A 40 6.39 -4.60 -19.59
C ALA A 40 7.74 -4.88 -18.90
N ARG A 41 8.16 -4.02 -17.95
CA ARG A 41 9.44 -4.14 -17.24
C ARG A 41 9.28 -4.29 -15.73
N LEU A 42 8.07 -4.12 -15.22
CA LEU A 42 7.73 -4.35 -13.81
C LEU A 42 7.33 -5.81 -13.57
N GLU A 43 8.12 -6.73 -14.12
CA GLU A 43 7.94 -8.18 -13.94
C GLU A 43 8.52 -8.63 -12.60
N ILE A 44 7.87 -9.61 -11.95
CA ILE A 44 8.43 -10.25 -10.75
C ILE A 44 9.39 -11.35 -11.20
N SER A 45 10.66 -10.99 -11.37
CA SER A 45 11.75 -11.96 -11.53
C SER A 45 12.05 -12.68 -10.21
N PRO A 46 12.69 -13.86 -10.20
CA PRO A 46 13.06 -14.53 -8.95
C PRO A 46 13.91 -13.66 -8.00
N PRO A 47 14.95 -12.95 -8.46
CA PRO A 47 15.68 -12.00 -7.62
C PRO A 47 14.80 -10.87 -7.07
N HIS A 48 13.80 -10.42 -7.83
CA HIS A 48 12.87 -9.39 -7.38
C HIS A 48 11.93 -9.92 -6.29
N ALA A 49 11.44 -11.16 -6.42
CA ALA A 49 10.64 -11.82 -5.39
C ALA A 49 11.43 -11.98 -4.08
N GLU A 50 12.69 -12.41 -4.16
CA GLU A 50 13.58 -12.48 -2.99
C GLU A 50 13.80 -11.12 -2.33
N ALA A 51 13.97 -10.06 -3.13
CA ALA A 51 14.11 -8.70 -2.61
C ALA A 51 12.81 -8.18 -1.94
N LEU A 52 11.63 -8.54 -2.46
CA LEU A 52 10.34 -8.23 -1.84
C LEU A 52 10.18 -8.95 -0.50
N LEU A 53 10.53 -10.24 -0.44
CA LEU A 53 10.52 -11.03 0.80
C LEU A 53 11.46 -10.43 1.84
N SER A 54 12.71 -10.16 1.47
CA SER A 54 13.68 -9.54 2.38
C SER A 54 13.24 -8.16 2.87
N SER A 55 12.57 -7.37 2.02
CA SER A 55 11.99 -6.08 2.40
C SER A 55 10.84 -6.24 3.38
N ALA A 56 9.98 -7.25 3.18
CA ALA A 56 8.91 -7.59 4.12
C ALA A 56 9.49 -8.02 5.47
N ASP A 57 10.47 -8.93 5.51
CA ASP A 57 11.12 -9.39 6.74
C ASP A 57 11.67 -8.21 7.57
N ALA A 58 12.41 -7.30 6.92
CA ALA A 58 13.00 -6.15 7.58
C ALA A 58 11.93 -5.17 8.13
N LEU A 59 10.82 -5.02 7.40
CA LEU A 59 9.71 -4.19 7.80
C LEU A 59 8.94 -4.79 8.98
N VAL A 60 8.57 -6.07 8.88
CA VAL A 60 7.81 -6.78 9.90
C VAL A 60 8.62 -6.84 11.19
N ALA A 61 9.91 -7.19 11.12
CA ALA A 61 10.82 -7.17 12.25
C ALA A 61 10.88 -5.80 12.95
N THR A 62 10.59 -4.71 12.23
CA THR A 62 10.46 -3.36 12.80
C THR A 62 9.08 -3.08 13.38
N ALA A 63 8.04 -3.40 12.63
CA ALA A 63 6.65 -3.18 13.01
C ALA A 63 6.28 -3.91 14.32
N VAL A 64 6.74 -5.16 14.49
CA VAL A 64 6.42 -5.99 15.67
C VAL A 64 7.16 -5.56 16.94
N ARG A 65 8.18 -4.69 16.86
CA ARG A 65 8.80 -4.10 18.06
C ARG A 65 7.89 -3.10 18.76
N ASN A 66 6.98 -2.47 18.02
CA ASN A 66 6.06 -1.47 18.54
C ASN A 66 4.67 -1.58 17.89
N PRO A 67 3.96 -2.70 18.06
CA PRO A 67 2.73 -3.00 17.34
C PRO A 67 1.61 -1.99 17.63
N GLY A 68 1.65 -1.31 18.79
CA GLY A 68 0.73 -0.23 19.15
C GLY A 68 0.79 0.98 18.21
N LYS A 69 1.87 1.15 17.44
CA LYS A 69 1.98 2.19 16.39
C LYS A 69 1.24 1.83 15.11
N LEU A 70 1.03 0.55 14.85
CA LEU A 70 0.25 0.07 13.71
C LEU A 70 -1.24 0.24 14.01
N HIS A 71 -1.65 -0.15 15.21
CA HIS A 71 -3.00 0.04 15.71
C HIS A 71 -2.99 -0.02 17.24
N THR A 72 -3.71 0.89 17.89
CA THR A 72 -3.62 1.10 19.34
C THR A 72 -3.97 -0.16 20.14
N CYS A 73 -4.93 -0.95 19.66
CA CYS A 73 -5.31 -2.20 20.34
C CYS A 73 -4.24 -3.30 20.25
N LEU A 74 -3.22 -3.19 19.38
CA LEU A 74 -2.16 -4.20 19.29
C LEU A 74 -1.06 -4.01 20.35
N ALA A 75 -1.14 -2.98 21.18
CA ALA A 75 -0.07 -2.59 22.11
C ALA A 75 0.28 -3.67 23.16
N THR A 76 -0.63 -4.61 23.44
CA THR A 76 -0.39 -5.68 24.42
C THR A 76 -0.67 -7.06 23.84
N ALA A 77 -0.04 -8.11 24.36
CA ALA A 77 -0.34 -9.49 23.97
C ALA A 77 -1.79 -9.89 24.27
N ALA A 78 -2.33 -9.46 25.41
CA ALA A 78 -3.71 -9.76 25.81
C ALA A 78 -4.72 -9.14 24.84
N SER A 79 -4.54 -7.86 24.49
CA SER A 79 -5.44 -7.18 23.55
C SER A 79 -5.35 -7.74 22.12
N ARG A 80 -4.18 -8.27 21.71
CA ARG A 80 -4.02 -8.99 20.44
C ARG A 80 -4.79 -10.32 20.38
N ALA A 81 -5.14 -10.91 21.52
CA ALA A 81 -5.94 -12.12 21.58
C ALA A 81 -7.45 -11.84 21.50
N GLU A 82 -7.88 -10.58 21.53
CA GLU A 82 -9.29 -10.21 21.40
C GLU A 82 -9.70 -10.19 19.91
N PRO A 83 -10.73 -10.95 19.51
CA PRO A 83 -11.15 -11.03 18.09
C PRO A 83 -11.51 -9.66 17.49
N GLY A 84 -12.11 -8.77 18.29
CA GLY A 84 -12.47 -7.42 17.86
C GLY A 84 -11.25 -6.52 17.56
N CYS A 85 -10.14 -6.72 18.26
CA CYS A 85 -8.92 -5.97 18.03
C CYS A 85 -8.30 -6.32 16.66
N ILE A 86 -8.15 -7.61 16.38
CA ILE A 86 -7.55 -8.08 15.12
C ILE A 86 -8.40 -7.69 13.92
N ARG A 87 -9.73 -7.82 14.02
CA ARG A 87 -10.64 -7.35 12.97
C ARG A 87 -10.47 -5.85 12.70
N SER A 88 -10.49 -5.02 13.74
CA SER A 88 -10.29 -3.57 13.62
C SER A 88 -8.94 -3.23 12.99
N PHE A 89 -7.87 -3.95 13.37
CA PHE A 89 -6.56 -3.80 12.78
C PHE A 89 -6.56 -4.18 11.28
N VAL A 90 -7.11 -5.35 10.92
CA VAL A 90 -7.21 -5.83 9.53
C VAL A 90 -7.97 -4.82 8.66
N GLU A 91 -9.08 -4.27 9.14
CA GLU A 91 -9.87 -3.28 8.41
C GLU A 91 -9.11 -1.97 8.20
N THR A 92 -8.47 -1.45 9.26
CA THR A 92 -7.78 -0.15 9.20
C THR A 92 -6.45 -0.22 8.45
N PHE A 93 -5.61 -1.21 8.78
CA PHE A 93 -4.34 -1.45 8.12
C PHE A 93 -4.55 -1.89 6.67
N GLY A 94 -5.46 -2.84 6.44
CA GLY A 94 -5.80 -3.32 5.11
C GLY A 94 -6.33 -2.20 4.21
N LYS A 95 -7.19 -1.30 4.72
CA LYS A 95 -7.69 -0.16 3.95
C LYS A 95 -6.56 0.70 3.41
N LYS A 96 -5.53 0.96 4.21
CA LYS A 96 -4.35 1.73 3.80
C LYS A 96 -3.43 0.91 2.90
N ALA A 97 -3.22 -0.37 3.22
CA ALA A 97 -2.32 -1.25 2.47
C ALA A 97 -2.82 -1.54 1.05
N PHE A 98 -4.13 -1.80 0.89
CA PHE A 98 -4.74 -2.07 -0.40
C PHE A 98 -5.33 -0.83 -1.07
N ARG A 99 -5.31 0.33 -0.36
CA ARG A 99 -5.82 1.62 -0.82
C ARG A 99 -7.30 1.58 -1.21
N ARG A 100 -8.04 0.67 -0.60
CA ARG A 100 -9.50 0.51 -0.66
C ARG A 100 -9.96 -0.26 0.58
N PRO A 101 -11.22 -0.12 1.02
CA PRO A 101 -11.80 -1.03 1.99
C PRO A 101 -11.66 -2.48 1.53
N LEU A 102 -11.36 -3.36 2.48
CA LEU A 102 -11.42 -4.80 2.26
C LEU A 102 -12.89 -5.22 2.18
N GLY A 103 -13.17 -6.21 1.33
CA GLY A 103 -14.44 -6.92 1.37
C GLY A 103 -14.61 -7.69 2.68
N GLN A 104 -15.86 -7.99 3.06
CA GLN A 104 -16.13 -8.71 4.31
C GLN A 104 -15.49 -10.11 4.34
N ASP A 105 -15.44 -10.78 3.19
CA ASP A 105 -14.77 -12.07 3.05
C ASP A 105 -13.25 -11.91 3.21
N GLU A 106 -12.64 -10.90 2.57
CA GLU A 106 -11.20 -10.61 2.74
C GLU A 106 -10.86 -10.36 4.22
N VAL A 107 -11.65 -9.53 4.92
CA VAL A 107 -11.44 -9.28 6.35
C VAL A 107 -11.53 -10.59 7.14
N SER A 108 -12.54 -11.42 6.85
CA SER A 108 -12.75 -12.68 7.56
C SER A 108 -11.62 -13.68 7.31
N ASP A 109 -11.10 -13.76 6.08
CA ASP A 109 -9.97 -14.61 5.72
C ASP A 109 -8.69 -14.19 6.46
N TYR A 110 -8.38 -12.89 6.52
CA TYR A 110 -7.20 -12.40 7.25
C TYR A 110 -7.33 -12.59 8.77
N VAL A 111 -8.52 -12.43 9.35
CA VAL A 111 -8.77 -12.71 10.77
C VAL A 111 -8.61 -14.21 11.06
N ALA A 112 -9.20 -15.08 10.25
CA ALA A 112 -9.08 -16.52 10.40
C ALA A 112 -7.63 -17.02 10.22
N PHE A 113 -6.88 -16.39 9.30
CA PHE A 113 -5.45 -16.63 9.14
C PHE A 113 -4.68 -16.30 10.41
N PHE A 114 -4.91 -15.12 11.01
CA PHE A 114 -4.30 -14.75 12.29
C PHE A 114 -4.62 -15.75 13.40
N GLU A 115 -5.89 -16.12 13.57
CA GLU A 115 -6.32 -17.08 14.59
C GLU A 115 -5.64 -18.45 14.41
N THR A 116 -5.51 -18.90 13.17
CA THR A 116 -4.82 -20.15 12.83
C THR A 116 -3.35 -20.12 13.23
N GLU A 117 -2.63 -19.03 12.92
CA GLU A 117 -1.22 -18.90 13.28
C GLU A 117 -1.03 -18.69 14.79
N ALA A 118 -1.96 -18.00 15.45
CA ALA A 118 -1.94 -17.81 16.90
C ALA A 118 -2.09 -19.15 17.63
N ASN A 119 -2.96 -20.03 17.14
CA ASN A 119 -3.18 -21.38 17.69
C ASN A 119 -1.96 -22.31 17.50
N LYS A 120 -1.13 -22.08 16.48
CA LYS A 120 0.11 -22.85 16.24
C LYS A 120 1.27 -22.37 17.10
N GLY A 121 1.24 -21.13 17.57
CA GLY A 121 2.34 -20.50 18.29
C GLY A 121 1.89 -19.44 19.28
N SER A 122 1.97 -18.17 18.88
CA SER A 122 1.63 -17.03 19.72
C SER A 122 0.96 -15.92 18.92
N ALA A 123 0.26 -15.01 19.60
CA ALA A 123 -0.33 -13.82 18.96
C ALA A 123 0.74 -12.92 18.30
N ASP A 124 1.97 -12.93 18.81
CA ASP A 124 3.10 -12.18 18.28
C ASP A 124 3.58 -12.78 16.95
N LEU A 125 3.72 -14.11 16.90
CA LEU A 125 4.04 -14.82 15.66
C LEU A 125 2.90 -14.66 14.64
N ALA A 126 1.65 -14.72 15.08
CA ALA A 126 0.50 -14.52 14.20
C ALA A 126 0.45 -13.11 13.61
N LEU A 127 0.79 -12.08 14.39
CA LEU A 127 0.87 -10.70 13.90
C LEU A 127 2.00 -10.54 12.89
N ASP A 128 3.16 -11.13 13.15
CA ASP A 128 4.29 -11.17 12.21
C ASP A 128 3.86 -11.77 10.86
N GLN A 129 3.24 -12.96 10.89
CA GLN A 129 2.77 -13.64 9.69
C GLN A 129 1.64 -12.88 8.98
N LEU A 130 0.73 -12.26 9.73
CA LEU A 130 -0.35 -11.45 9.17
C LEU A 130 0.21 -10.23 8.41
N LEU A 131 1.24 -9.58 8.94
CA LEU A 131 1.90 -8.47 8.25
C LEU A 131 2.60 -8.95 6.97
N HIS A 132 3.30 -10.09 7.00
CA HIS A 132 3.85 -10.70 5.78
C HIS A 132 2.77 -10.96 4.73
N ALA A 133 1.62 -11.51 5.14
CA ALA A 133 0.51 -11.79 4.24
C ALA A 133 -0.02 -10.52 3.55
N PHE A 134 -0.11 -9.39 4.27
CA PHE A 134 -0.46 -8.10 3.67
C PHE A 134 0.62 -7.59 2.71
N LEU A 135 1.89 -7.59 3.13
CA LEU A 135 3.01 -6.99 2.40
C LEU A 135 3.42 -7.76 1.13
N LEU A 136 3.06 -9.04 1.06
CA LEU A 136 3.31 -9.90 -0.11
C LEU A 136 2.03 -10.13 -0.94
N SER A 137 0.91 -9.57 -0.51
CA SER A 137 -0.35 -9.67 -1.27
C SER A 137 -0.24 -8.95 -2.61
N PRO A 138 -0.79 -9.51 -3.70
CA PRO A 138 -0.93 -8.80 -4.97
C PRO A 138 -1.69 -7.47 -4.83
N ASN A 139 -2.69 -7.39 -3.94
CA ASN A 139 -3.44 -6.16 -3.67
C ASN A 139 -2.56 -5.05 -3.07
N PHE A 140 -1.47 -5.43 -2.39
CA PHE A 140 -0.48 -4.50 -1.88
C PHE A 140 0.60 -4.17 -2.92
N LEU A 141 1.20 -5.18 -3.57
CA LEU A 141 2.33 -5.00 -4.48
C LEU A 141 1.94 -4.30 -5.80
N PHE A 142 0.72 -4.55 -6.26
CA PHE A 142 0.16 -3.97 -7.46
C PHE A 142 -0.89 -2.91 -7.12
N ARG A 143 -1.04 -1.97 -8.04
CA ARG A 143 -2.14 -1.01 -8.02
C ARG A 143 -3.18 -1.51 -9.00
N THR A 144 -4.39 -1.72 -8.53
CA THR A 144 -5.51 -2.12 -9.39
C THR A 144 -6.05 -0.90 -10.13
N GLU A 145 -6.30 -1.07 -11.42
CA GLU A 145 -7.06 -0.14 -12.26
C GLU A 145 -8.04 -0.98 -13.11
N LEU A 146 -8.64 -1.99 -12.46
CA LEU A 146 -9.52 -2.98 -13.08
C LEU A 146 -10.98 -2.51 -13.07
N GLY A 147 -11.31 -1.53 -12.23
CA GLY A 147 -12.67 -1.06 -12.04
C GLY A 147 -13.53 -1.98 -11.20
N SER A 148 -14.82 -1.69 -11.14
CA SER A 148 -15.78 -2.53 -10.43
C SER A 148 -15.76 -3.94 -11.02
N PRO A 149 -15.70 -4.99 -10.19
CA PRO A 149 -15.50 -6.36 -10.67
C PRO A 149 -16.74 -6.96 -11.36
N SER A 150 -17.92 -6.40 -11.13
CA SER A 150 -19.19 -6.90 -11.66
C SER A 150 -20.30 -5.85 -11.61
N GLY A 151 -21.47 -6.19 -12.14
CA GLY A 151 -22.65 -5.32 -12.15
C GLY A 151 -22.70 -4.34 -13.32
N ALA A 152 -23.61 -3.38 -13.27
CA ALA A 152 -23.81 -2.39 -14.33
C ALA A 152 -22.59 -1.47 -14.54
N GLU A 153 -21.77 -1.32 -13.51
CA GLU A 153 -20.54 -0.49 -13.50
C GLU A 153 -19.27 -1.33 -13.73
N ALA A 154 -19.39 -2.58 -14.19
CA ALA A 154 -18.25 -3.46 -14.40
C ALA A 154 -17.18 -2.81 -15.28
N GLY A 155 -15.93 -2.81 -14.83
CA GLY A 155 -14.80 -2.17 -15.51
C GLY A 155 -14.73 -0.65 -15.36
N ARG A 156 -15.74 0.01 -14.76
CA ARG A 156 -15.62 1.43 -14.41
C ARG A 156 -14.65 1.56 -13.26
N ILE A 157 -13.59 2.35 -13.48
CA ILE A 157 -12.63 2.74 -12.44
C ILE A 157 -13.38 3.28 -11.24
N THR A 158 -13.06 2.76 -10.06
CA THR A 158 -13.68 3.18 -8.80
C THR A 158 -13.09 4.49 -8.28
N SER A 159 -13.79 5.14 -7.35
CA SER A 159 -13.28 6.35 -6.70
C SER A 159 -11.97 6.09 -5.92
N TYR A 160 -11.80 4.91 -5.33
CA TYR A 160 -10.54 4.48 -4.68
C TYR A 160 -9.39 4.28 -5.66
N GLU A 161 -9.66 3.70 -6.84
CA GLU A 161 -8.65 3.60 -7.89
C GLU A 161 -8.27 4.97 -8.45
N ARG A 162 -9.23 5.90 -8.59
CA ARG A 162 -8.95 7.32 -8.92
C ARG A 162 -8.06 7.99 -7.88
N ALA A 163 -8.37 7.84 -6.59
CA ALA A 163 -7.54 8.36 -5.50
C ALA A 163 -6.10 7.82 -5.57
N SER A 164 -5.96 6.51 -5.76
CA SER A 164 -4.66 5.86 -5.89
C SER A 164 -3.91 6.39 -7.12
N ALA A 165 -4.53 6.42 -8.29
CA ALA A 165 -3.92 6.91 -9.52
C ALA A 165 -3.43 8.36 -9.39
N LEU A 166 -4.29 9.24 -8.84
CA LEU A 166 -3.95 10.64 -8.59
C LEU A 166 -2.77 10.79 -7.63
N SER A 167 -2.80 10.07 -6.51
CA SER A 167 -1.77 10.17 -5.48
C SER A 167 -0.41 9.69 -5.99
N TYR A 168 -0.34 8.53 -6.63
CA TYR A 168 0.94 8.03 -7.13
C TYR A 168 1.48 8.84 -8.31
N LEU A 169 0.59 9.46 -9.10
CA LEU A 169 1.01 10.37 -10.17
C LEU A 169 1.66 11.64 -9.62
N LEU A 170 1.03 12.27 -8.61
CA LEU A 170 1.48 13.55 -8.09
C LEU A 170 2.53 13.40 -7.00
N LEU A 171 2.29 12.53 -6.03
CA LEU A 171 3.06 12.41 -4.79
C LEU A 171 4.13 11.31 -4.82
N ASP A 172 4.07 10.41 -5.81
CA ASP A 172 4.88 9.18 -5.87
C ASP A 172 4.68 8.27 -4.64
N GLY A 173 3.46 8.27 -4.07
CA GLY A 173 3.11 7.54 -2.85
C GLY A 173 1.59 7.31 -2.68
N PRO A 174 1.17 6.59 -1.63
CA PRO A 174 -0.23 6.24 -1.42
C PRO A 174 -1.09 7.48 -1.09
N PRO A 175 -2.41 7.42 -1.36
CA PRO A 175 -3.34 8.49 -1.03
C PRO A 175 -3.35 8.79 0.47
N ASP A 176 -3.44 10.07 0.82
CA ASP A 176 -3.62 10.51 2.21
C ASP A 176 -5.05 10.23 2.71
N ASP A 177 -5.25 10.36 4.03
CA ASP A 177 -6.53 10.04 4.67
C ASP A 177 -7.68 10.91 4.12
N GLU A 178 -7.42 12.18 3.75
CA GLU A 178 -8.41 13.08 3.16
C GLU A 178 -8.85 12.59 1.77
N LEU A 179 -7.92 12.18 0.90
CA LEU A 179 -8.23 11.64 -0.42
C LEU A 179 -8.89 10.27 -0.33
N MET A 180 -8.49 9.43 0.62
CA MET A 180 -9.15 8.15 0.92
C MET A 180 -10.57 8.34 1.45
N GLN A 181 -10.85 9.41 2.19
CA GLN A 181 -12.19 9.74 2.65
C GLN A 181 -13.08 10.21 1.49
N ALA A 182 -12.60 11.15 0.67
CA ALA A 182 -13.31 11.59 -0.53
C ALA A 182 -13.62 10.42 -1.47
N ALA A 183 -12.68 9.47 -1.59
CA ALA A 183 -12.89 8.24 -2.34
C ALA A 183 -14.05 7.40 -1.78
N GLY A 184 -14.14 7.26 -0.46
CA GLY A 184 -15.22 6.52 0.21
C GLY A 184 -16.60 7.17 0.11
N ASN A 185 -16.65 8.46 -0.22
CA ASN A 185 -17.87 9.21 -0.48
C ASN A 185 -18.24 9.29 -1.97
N ASP A 186 -17.48 8.61 -2.85
CA ASP A 186 -17.59 8.71 -4.32
C ASP A 186 -17.45 10.15 -4.86
N GLU A 187 -16.80 11.04 -4.10
CA GLU A 187 -16.67 12.46 -4.47
C GLU A 187 -15.72 12.65 -5.66
N LEU A 188 -14.77 11.74 -5.88
CA LEU A 188 -13.77 11.84 -6.95
C LEU A 188 -14.33 11.55 -8.36
N ASP A 189 -15.63 11.26 -8.47
CA ASP A 189 -16.35 11.18 -9.73
C ASP A 189 -16.76 12.56 -10.25
N SER A 190 -16.80 13.56 -9.35
CA SER A 190 -17.04 14.95 -9.71
C SER A 190 -15.75 15.62 -10.16
N ALA A 191 -15.78 16.21 -11.36
CA ALA A 191 -14.64 16.98 -11.88
C ALA A 191 -14.23 18.12 -10.95
N ALA A 192 -15.21 18.78 -10.29
CA ALA A 192 -14.95 19.88 -9.38
C ALA A 192 -14.23 19.41 -8.09
N GLN A 193 -14.64 18.28 -7.52
CA GLN A 193 -13.98 17.70 -6.34
C GLN A 193 -12.59 17.16 -6.69
N LEU A 194 -12.46 16.50 -7.83
CA LEU A 194 -11.17 16.04 -8.33
C LEU A 194 -10.19 17.21 -8.51
N GLU A 195 -10.64 18.32 -9.13
CA GLU A 195 -9.82 19.52 -9.28
C GLU A 195 -9.40 20.11 -7.92
N ALA A 196 -10.31 20.16 -6.94
CA ALA A 196 -10.01 20.64 -5.61
C ALA A 196 -8.89 19.83 -4.93
N HIS A 197 -8.97 18.49 -5.00
CA HIS A 197 -7.92 17.62 -4.46
C HIS A 197 -6.61 17.75 -5.24
N VAL A 198 -6.63 17.86 -6.58
CA VAL A 198 -5.42 18.13 -7.38
C VAL A 198 -4.74 19.41 -6.89
N ARG A 199 -5.48 20.52 -6.76
CA ARG A 199 -4.96 21.83 -6.32
C ARG A 199 -4.40 21.80 -4.90
N ARG A 200 -4.97 20.97 -4.03
CA ARG A 200 -4.46 20.73 -2.67
C ARG A 200 -3.14 19.96 -2.71
N LEU A 201 -3.12 18.84 -3.42
CA LEU A 201 -1.98 17.93 -3.48
C LEU A 201 -0.74 18.56 -4.12
N ILE A 202 -0.88 19.33 -5.20
CA ILE A 202 0.27 19.95 -5.87
C ILE A 202 1.04 20.96 -4.99
N LYS A 203 0.46 21.38 -3.87
CA LYS A 203 1.11 22.30 -2.91
C LYS A 203 1.95 21.56 -1.86
N THR A 204 1.95 20.24 -1.85
CA THR A 204 2.73 19.45 -0.86
C THR A 204 4.19 19.31 -1.29
N PRO A 205 5.13 19.17 -0.33
CA PRO A 205 6.52 18.84 -0.62
C PRO A 205 6.69 17.55 -1.44
N GLU A 206 5.81 16.57 -1.22
CA GLU A 206 5.73 15.28 -1.93
C GLU A 206 5.47 15.51 -3.41
N ALA A 207 4.47 16.34 -3.74
CA ALA A 207 4.16 16.67 -5.12
C ALA A 207 5.31 17.37 -5.84
N ALA A 208 6.02 18.26 -5.17
CA ALA A 208 7.21 18.89 -5.72
C ALA A 208 8.32 17.88 -6.02
N ARG A 209 8.46 16.80 -5.24
CA ARG A 209 9.42 15.71 -5.53
C ARG A 209 8.95 14.86 -6.71
N GLY A 210 7.70 14.39 -6.69
CA GLY A 210 7.11 13.55 -7.73
C GLY A 210 7.13 14.21 -9.11
N LEU A 211 6.68 15.47 -9.21
CA LEU A 211 6.68 16.22 -10.46
C LEU A 211 8.09 16.47 -11.00
N ARG A 212 9.06 16.83 -10.13
CA ARG A 212 10.46 16.98 -10.56
C ARG A 212 11.02 15.69 -11.15
N LYS A 213 10.73 14.55 -10.53
CA LYS A 213 11.14 13.23 -11.01
C LYS A 213 10.54 12.94 -12.39
N PHE A 214 9.23 13.13 -12.56
CA PHE A 214 8.54 12.95 -13.84
C PHE A 214 9.20 13.75 -14.98
N PHE A 215 9.43 15.05 -14.78
CA PHE A 215 10.07 15.91 -15.79
C PHE A 215 11.57 15.63 -15.98
N SER A 216 12.23 14.95 -15.04
CA SER A 216 13.63 14.53 -15.20
C SER A 216 13.75 13.28 -16.08
N LEU A 217 12.82 12.32 -15.92
CA LEU A 217 12.75 11.11 -16.73
C LEU A 217 12.32 11.42 -18.17
N ALA A 218 11.35 12.32 -18.36
CA ALA A 218 10.89 12.75 -19.68
C ALA A 218 11.96 13.47 -20.52
N ARG A 219 13.06 13.92 -19.91
CA ARG A 219 14.16 14.63 -20.58
C ARG A 219 15.35 13.73 -20.94
N GLN A 220 15.31 12.44 -20.59
CA GLN A 220 16.39 11.52 -20.95
C GLN A 220 16.30 11.17 -22.45
N PRO A 221 17.38 11.32 -23.23
CA PRO A 221 17.39 10.90 -24.63
C PRO A 221 17.16 9.38 -24.72
N ALA A 222 16.41 8.98 -25.76
CA ALA A 222 16.07 7.58 -26.03
C ALA A 222 17.30 6.71 -26.26
#